data_AF-R6C0T8-F1
#
_entry.id   AF-R6C0T8-F1
#
_cell.length_a   1.000
_cell.length_b   1.000
_cell.length_c   1.000
_cell.angle_alpha   90.00
_cell.angle_beta   90.00
_cell.angle_gamma   90.00
#
_symmetry.space_group_name_H-M   'P 1'
#
loop_
_entity.id
_entity.type
_entity.pdbx_description
1 polymer ?
#
loop_
_entity_poly.entity_id
_entity_poly.type
_entity_poly.pdbx_seq_one_letter_code
_entity_poly.pdbx_strand_id
1 'polypeptide(L)'
;MLKKAIACLLVLAGVCSFHTSAADSKNEQFVNVNVFNKVYYGTVTKNADAGEAIFTPAGKSADFLQIEGRWDDDAFSGDCVISYKDGESAEVQYKDGLISGKIKETDPDGIFLKYSSIAGKPYKKIKSYSADSKAASVDWFYLCTPISEWKANARSIPYKELTENPYDHVDHPIEVEGEVQEIYESTKYAYFKIKDDAGNPYLFRAVTLKTDKFATPCIPNLSVGDRIKIYGVYNGLSEISDSSTILYHRLLGYKKSFDSFKDWIISEDAMKQYSDLVSVTDVEALDSLPEFTTICGEIEDDDTTADPMHLTKDYREICKYPLYYADSKVSVTGKVVYENADAESNNLVMLLSEEGTGHIYSLSMKMKDYVSYLDKKITCSGTFNGNNKIPYCNPNSLSVGYALFPNITVDKIQD
;
A
#
# COMPACT_ATOMS: atom_id res chain seq x y z
N MET A 1 -12.51 -9.35 -20.42
CA MET A 1 -12.26 -10.78 -20.17
C MET A 1 -10.86 -10.89 -19.59
N LEU A 2 -10.72 -10.78 -18.27
CA LEU A 2 -9.44 -10.90 -17.58
C LEU A 2 -9.18 -12.39 -17.37
N LYS A 3 -8.36 -13.02 -18.21
CA LYS A 3 -8.01 -14.43 -18.05
C LYS A 3 -6.71 -14.52 -17.27
N LYS A 4 -6.86 -15.12 -16.08
CA LYS A 4 -5.87 -15.81 -15.25
C LYS A 4 -4.99 -14.93 -14.36
N ALA A 5 -5.15 -15.21 -13.07
CA ALA A 5 -4.39 -14.72 -11.95
C ALA A 5 -2.94 -15.20 -12.05
N ILE A 6 -2.00 -14.29 -11.84
CA ILE A 6 -0.60 -14.61 -11.52
C ILE A 6 -0.64 -15.27 -10.15
N ALA A 7 -0.79 -16.60 -10.07
CA ALA A 7 -0.86 -17.31 -8.80
C ALA A 7 0.42 -17.09 -7.95
N CYS A 8 0.46 -15.98 -7.22
CA CYS A 8 1.39 -15.73 -6.14
C CYS A 8 0.83 -16.49 -4.94
N LEU A 9 1.18 -17.78 -4.89
CA LEU A 9 0.89 -18.63 -3.75
C LEU A 9 1.34 -17.91 -2.48
N LEU A 10 0.38 -17.67 -1.59
CA LEU A 10 0.57 -17.09 -0.26
C LEU A 10 1.68 -17.85 0.47
N VAL A 11 2.82 -17.21 0.65
CA VAL A 11 3.79 -17.62 1.68
C VAL A 11 3.86 -16.48 2.68
N LEU A 12 2.99 -16.56 3.68
CA LEU A 12 3.13 -15.81 4.93
C LEU A 12 4.48 -16.16 5.56
N ALA A 13 5.19 -15.10 5.96
CA ALA A 13 6.25 -15.08 6.97
C ALA A 13 7.20 -16.29 7.02
N GLY A 14 8.29 -16.20 6.26
CA GLY A 14 9.50 -16.98 6.51
C GLY A 14 10.72 -16.16 6.13
N VAL A 15 11.45 -15.66 7.13
CA VAL A 15 12.81 -15.14 6.94
C VAL A 15 13.67 -16.33 6.50
N CYS A 16 13.79 -16.56 5.20
CA CYS A 16 14.74 -17.54 4.69
C CYS A 16 16.10 -16.87 4.60
N SER A 17 16.94 -17.16 5.60
CA SER A 17 18.37 -16.95 5.56
C SER A 17 18.94 -17.52 4.26
N PHE A 18 19.51 -16.66 3.43
CA PHE A 18 20.13 -17.04 2.17
C PHE A 18 21.46 -17.75 2.45
N HIS A 19 21.55 -19.04 2.15
CA HIS A 19 22.82 -19.74 2.06
C HIS A 19 23.27 -19.77 0.61
N THR A 20 24.37 -19.07 0.34
CA THR A 20 25.28 -19.40 -0.76
C THR A 20 25.92 -20.75 -0.42
N SER A 21 25.79 -21.74 -1.29
CA SER A 21 26.60 -22.96 -1.15
C SER A 21 27.12 -23.44 -2.51
N ALA A 22 28.41 -23.73 -2.49
CA ALA A 22 29.31 -24.04 -3.59
C ALA A 22 29.01 -25.37 -4.30
N ALA A 23 29.48 -25.44 -5.55
CA ALA A 23 29.41 -26.59 -6.44
C ALA A 23 30.36 -27.74 -6.02
N ASP A 24 29.88 -28.98 -6.14
CA ASP A 24 30.70 -30.19 -6.25
C ASP A 24 30.31 -30.94 -7.55
N SER A 25 31.13 -31.90 -7.94
CA SER A 25 31.78 -31.95 -9.25
C SER A 25 31.23 -32.99 -10.22
N LYS A 26 31.37 -32.61 -11.52
CA LYS A 26 31.25 -33.38 -12.78
C LYS A 26 29.85 -33.52 -13.40
N ASN A 27 29.73 -32.83 -14.55
CA ASN A 27 28.62 -32.81 -15.52
C ASN A 27 27.31 -32.22 -14.99
N GLU A 28 26.97 -31.05 -15.55
CA GLU A 28 25.81 -30.19 -15.22
C GLU A 28 25.96 -29.47 -13.88
N GLN A 29 26.46 -28.22 -13.92
CA GLN A 29 26.41 -27.33 -12.75
C GLN A 29 24.95 -27.01 -12.46
N PHE A 30 24.37 -27.71 -11.49
CA PHE A 30 23.09 -27.33 -10.92
C PHE A 30 23.30 -26.09 -10.04
N VAL A 31 22.49 -25.07 -10.27
CA VAL A 31 22.50 -23.81 -9.53
C VAL A 31 21.08 -23.44 -9.12
N ASN A 32 20.98 -22.47 -8.22
CA ASN A 32 19.72 -21.92 -7.76
C ASN A 32 19.53 -20.53 -8.35
N VAL A 33 18.36 -20.26 -8.92
CA VAL A 33 17.99 -18.94 -9.43
C VAL A 33 16.69 -18.50 -8.80
N ASN A 34 16.64 -17.24 -8.38
CA ASN A 34 15.42 -16.62 -7.88
C ASN A 34 14.61 -16.07 -9.05
N VAL A 35 13.33 -16.40 -9.09
CA VAL A 35 12.34 -15.75 -9.95
C VAL A 35 11.22 -15.25 -9.05
N PHE A 36 11.19 -13.94 -8.85
CA PHE A 36 10.35 -13.26 -7.86
C PHE A 36 10.50 -13.86 -6.45
N ASN A 37 9.41 -14.39 -5.88
CA ASN A 37 9.36 -14.98 -4.54
C ASN A 37 9.65 -16.49 -4.52
N LYS A 38 10.05 -17.09 -5.65
CA LYS A 38 10.31 -18.53 -5.80
C LYS A 38 11.78 -18.79 -6.15
N VAL A 39 12.31 -19.90 -5.63
CA VAL A 39 13.65 -20.41 -5.94
C VAL A 39 13.52 -21.61 -6.85
N TYR A 40 14.29 -21.61 -7.94
CA TYR A 40 14.33 -22.70 -8.90
C TYR A 40 15.73 -23.30 -8.97
N TYR A 41 15.77 -24.61 -9.09
CA TYR A 41 16.99 -25.40 -9.24
C TYR A 41 17.10 -25.79 -10.70
N GLY A 42 18.28 -25.72 -11.30
CA GLY A 42 18.42 -25.98 -12.74
C GLY A 42 19.85 -25.89 -13.22
N THR A 43 20.08 -26.05 -14.51
CA THR A 43 21.41 -26.01 -15.11
C THR A 43 21.65 -24.68 -15.83
N VAL A 44 22.90 -24.22 -15.83
CA VAL A 44 23.31 -23.01 -16.57
C VAL A 44 24.26 -23.39 -17.69
N THR A 45 23.91 -22.97 -18.91
CA THR A 45 24.80 -23.04 -20.08
C THR A 45 25.34 -21.66 -20.37
N LYS A 46 26.65 -21.45 -20.17
CA LYS A 46 27.32 -20.16 -20.41
C LYS A 46 27.75 -20.06 -21.88
N ASN A 47 27.46 -18.94 -22.52
CA ASN A 47 27.99 -18.58 -23.84
C ASN A 47 29.38 -17.94 -23.64
N ALA A 48 30.41 -18.52 -24.27
CA ALA A 48 31.81 -18.22 -23.98
C ALA A 48 32.24 -16.76 -24.27
N ASP A 49 31.50 -16.04 -25.13
CA ASP A 49 31.99 -14.80 -25.73
C ASP A 49 31.34 -13.51 -25.22
N ALA A 50 30.28 -13.58 -24.38
CA ALA A 50 29.50 -12.40 -23.99
C ALA A 50 29.13 -12.30 -22.50
N GLY A 51 29.49 -13.30 -21.68
CA GLY A 51 28.98 -13.40 -20.30
C GLY A 51 27.46 -13.64 -20.24
N GLU A 52 26.84 -14.01 -21.36
CA GLU A 52 25.45 -14.45 -21.44
C GLU A 52 25.34 -15.91 -21.03
N ALA A 53 24.23 -16.26 -20.40
CA ALA A 53 23.92 -17.63 -20.06
C ALA A 53 22.44 -17.92 -20.17
N ILE A 54 22.15 -19.21 -20.32
CA ILE A 54 20.79 -19.76 -20.32
C ILE A 54 20.65 -20.65 -19.09
N PHE A 55 19.72 -20.31 -18.20
CA PHE A 55 19.30 -21.17 -17.10
C PHE A 55 18.07 -21.97 -17.53
N THR A 56 18.12 -23.29 -17.34
CA THR A 56 16.98 -24.19 -17.57
C THR A 56 16.58 -24.85 -16.25
N PRO A 57 15.33 -24.66 -15.76
CA PRO A 57 14.90 -25.24 -14.50
C PRO A 57 14.81 -26.77 -14.60
N ALA A 58 15.26 -27.43 -13.56
CA ALA A 58 15.10 -28.85 -13.33
C ALA A 58 13.70 -29.13 -12.76
N GLY A 59 12.97 -30.04 -13.41
CA GLY A 59 11.66 -30.50 -12.94
C GLY A 59 10.51 -30.09 -13.85
N LYS A 60 9.56 -31.01 -14.03
CA LYS A 60 8.40 -30.83 -14.93
C LYS A 60 7.40 -29.77 -14.42
N SER A 61 7.45 -29.44 -13.13
CA SER A 61 6.54 -28.49 -12.47
C SER A 61 7.03 -27.05 -12.46
N ALA A 62 8.17 -26.72 -13.08
CA ALA A 62 8.58 -25.33 -13.18
C ALA A 62 7.58 -24.54 -14.05
N ASP A 63 7.19 -23.35 -13.61
CA ASP A 63 6.21 -22.52 -14.33
C ASP A 63 6.82 -21.91 -15.62
N PHE A 64 8.16 -21.88 -15.73
CA PHE A 64 8.87 -21.35 -16.90
C PHE A 64 9.78 -22.38 -17.60
N LEU A 65 10.21 -22.02 -18.82
CA LEU A 65 11.08 -22.82 -19.70
C LEU A 65 12.55 -22.50 -19.53
N GLN A 66 12.92 -21.22 -19.57
CA GLN A 66 14.31 -20.79 -19.45
C GLN A 66 14.42 -19.32 -19.03
N ILE A 67 15.62 -18.94 -18.57
CA ILE A 67 16.01 -17.55 -18.34
C ILE A 67 17.26 -17.29 -19.17
N GLU A 68 17.26 -16.21 -19.93
CA GLU A 68 18.37 -15.77 -20.77
C GLU A 68 18.85 -14.40 -20.30
N GLY A 69 20.16 -14.23 -20.17
CA GLY A 69 20.73 -12.92 -19.81
C GLY A 69 22.16 -13.02 -19.32
N ARG A 70 22.68 -11.91 -18.80
CA ARG A 70 24.06 -11.87 -18.30
C ARG A 70 24.20 -12.63 -16.99
N TRP A 71 25.19 -13.51 -16.92
CA TRP A 71 25.56 -14.30 -15.76
C TRP A 71 26.95 -13.90 -15.26
N ASP A 72 27.01 -13.34 -14.06
CA ASP A 72 28.23 -12.82 -13.44
C ASP A 72 28.25 -13.22 -11.95
N ASP A 73 29.42 -13.59 -11.42
CA ASP A 73 29.59 -14.02 -10.02
C ASP A 73 28.54 -15.05 -9.54
N ASP A 74 28.27 -16.07 -10.39
CA ASP A 74 27.31 -17.14 -10.13
C ASP A 74 25.86 -16.68 -9.90
N ALA A 75 25.48 -15.55 -10.51
CA ALA A 75 24.13 -15.02 -10.51
C ALA A 75 23.76 -14.30 -11.82
N PHE A 76 22.46 -14.17 -12.09
CA PHE A 76 22.00 -13.25 -13.15
C PHE A 76 22.19 -11.79 -12.73
N SER A 77 22.49 -10.94 -13.70
CA SER A 77 22.67 -9.49 -13.53
C SER A 77 22.21 -8.72 -14.77
N GLY A 78 21.78 -7.47 -14.57
CA GLY A 78 21.33 -6.61 -15.67
C GLY A 78 20.03 -7.11 -16.30
N ASP A 79 19.82 -6.78 -17.57
CA ASP A 79 18.58 -7.13 -18.27
C ASP A 79 18.59 -8.62 -18.66
N CYS A 80 17.50 -9.32 -18.36
CA CYS A 80 17.29 -10.73 -18.63
C CYS A 80 15.87 -10.96 -19.16
N VAL A 81 15.65 -12.11 -19.80
CA VAL A 81 14.34 -12.54 -20.31
C VAL A 81 13.99 -13.89 -19.71
N ILE A 82 12.79 -14.01 -19.15
CA ILE A 82 12.20 -15.26 -18.69
C ILE A 82 11.18 -15.70 -19.73
N SER A 83 11.27 -16.93 -20.23
CA SER A 83 10.29 -17.50 -21.15
C SER A 83 9.45 -18.55 -20.46
N TYR A 84 8.12 -18.45 -20.52
CA TYR A 84 7.18 -19.35 -19.84
C TYR A 84 6.63 -20.44 -20.76
N LYS A 85 6.10 -21.51 -20.17
CA LYS A 85 5.65 -22.71 -20.90
C LYS A 85 4.42 -22.48 -21.78
N ASP A 86 3.59 -21.54 -21.39
CA ASP A 86 2.38 -21.10 -22.10
C ASP A 86 2.66 -20.08 -23.20
N GLY A 87 3.93 -19.68 -23.38
CA GLY A 87 4.35 -18.69 -24.37
C GLY A 87 4.39 -17.25 -23.83
N GLU A 88 4.07 -17.04 -22.56
CA GLU A 88 4.31 -15.75 -21.89
C GLU A 88 5.82 -15.49 -21.78
N SER A 89 6.20 -14.21 -21.68
CA SER A 89 7.59 -13.81 -21.46
C SER A 89 7.70 -12.62 -20.51
N ALA A 90 8.78 -12.56 -19.75
CA ALA A 90 9.07 -11.43 -18.87
C ALA A 90 10.43 -10.83 -19.17
N GLU A 91 10.46 -9.56 -19.54
CA GLU A 91 11.67 -8.73 -19.55
C GLU A 91 11.90 -8.22 -18.12
N VAL A 92 13.01 -8.62 -17.50
CA VAL A 92 13.32 -8.35 -16.09
C VAL A 92 14.72 -7.77 -15.94
N GLN A 93 14.95 -7.06 -14.84
CA GLN A 93 16.29 -6.62 -14.44
C GLN A 93 16.72 -7.38 -13.20
N TYR A 94 17.91 -7.97 -13.21
CA TYR A 94 18.55 -8.59 -12.06
C TYR A 94 19.60 -7.68 -11.42
N LYS A 95 19.63 -7.68 -10.10
CA LYS A 95 20.70 -7.11 -9.29
C LYS A 95 21.00 -8.06 -8.14
N ASP A 96 22.27 -8.42 -7.97
CA ASP A 96 22.72 -9.36 -6.93
C ASP A 96 21.92 -10.68 -6.94
N GLY A 97 21.63 -11.21 -8.14
CA GLY A 97 20.87 -12.46 -8.31
C GLY A 97 19.37 -12.38 -8.01
N LEU A 98 18.84 -11.17 -7.77
CA LEU A 98 17.42 -10.94 -7.49
C LEU A 98 16.81 -9.95 -8.49
N ILE A 99 15.59 -10.24 -8.94
CA ILE A 99 14.83 -9.33 -9.80
C ILE A 99 14.62 -8.00 -9.08
N SER A 100 15.17 -6.92 -9.63
CA SER A 100 15.17 -5.57 -9.07
C SER A 100 15.19 -4.54 -10.21
N GLY A 101 14.13 -3.77 -10.33
CA GLY A 101 13.98 -2.77 -11.38
C GLY A 101 12.59 -2.79 -12.01
N LYS A 102 12.50 -2.34 -13.26
CA LYS A 102 11.27 -2.35 -14.05
C LYS A 102 11.08 -3.71 -14.71
N ILE A 103 9.84 -4.18 -14.70
CA ILE A 103 9.43 -5.46 -15.27
C ILE A 103 8.43 -5.20 -16.38
N LYS A 104 8.51 -6.00 -17.45
CA LYS A 104 7.49 -6.09 -18.49
C LYS A 104 7.15 -7.56 -18.75
N GLU A 105 5.94 -7.97 -18.41
CA GLU A 105 5.40 -9.29 -18.73
C GLU A 105 4.50 -9.19 -19.95
N THR A 106 4.66 -10.09 -20.91
CA THR A 106 3.94 -10.06 -22.19
C THR A 106 3.30 -11.42 -22.44
N ASP A 107 1.99 -11.40 -22.66
CA ASP A 107 1.18 -12.55 -23.01
C ASP A 107 1.39 -12.94 -24.49
N PRO A 108 1.07 -14.19 -24.89
CA PRO A 108 1.19 -14.63 -26.28
C PRO A 108 0.36 -13.82 -27.28
N ASP A 109 -0.72 -13.19 -26.83
CA ASP A 109 -1.57 -12.32 -27.65
C ASP A 109 -1.04 -10.87 -27.76
N GLY A 110 0.10 -10.60 -27.12
CA GLY A 110 0.79 -9.31 -27.13
C GLY A 110 0.30 -8.32 -26.08
N ILE A 111 -0.71 -8.65 -25.27
CA ILE A 111 -1.07 -7.86 -24.09
C ILE A 111 0.11 -7.89 -23.11
N PHE A 112 0.41 -6.77 -22.45
CA PHE A 112 1.54 -6.72 -21.53
C PHE A 112 1.28 -5.86 -20.30
N LEU A 113 1.94 -6.23 -19.20
CA LEU A 113 1.94 -5.52 -17.93
C LEU A 113 3.29 -4.84 -17.72
N LYS A 114 3.30 -3.70 -17.04
CA LYS A 114 4.51 -3.05 -16.54
C LYS A 114 4.40 -2.73 -15.07
N TYR A 115 5.43 -3.07 -14.31
CA TYR A 115 5.51 -2.79 -12.87
C TYR A 115 6.96 -2.75 -12.38
N SER A 116 7.17 -2.67 -11.06
CA SER A 116 8.51 -2.65 -10.46
C SER A 116 8.67 -3.75 -9.42
N SER A 117 9.91 -4.22 -9.27
CA SER A 117 10.32 -5.21 -8.26
C SER A 117 11.59 -4.74 -7.55
N ILE A 118 11.78 -5.16 -6.30
CA ILE A 118 13.02 -4.97 -5.57
C ILE A 118 13.31 -6.21 -4.75
N ALA A 119 14.52 -6.76 -4.86
CA ALA A 119 14.93 -7.97 -4.15
C ALA A 119 13.92 -9.13 -4.35
N GLY A 120 13.44 -9.30 -5.59
CA GLY A 120 12.46 -10.33 -5.97
C GLY A 120 11.01 -10.03 -5.61
N LYS A 121 10.72 -8.92 -4.92
CA LYS A 121 9.37 -8.58 -4.46
C LYS A 121 8.72 -7.54 -5.38
N PRO A 122 7.71 -7.91 -6.20
CA PRO A 122 6.96 -6.94 -6.97
C PRO A 122 6.16 -6.00 -6.06
N TYR A 123 6.01 -4.74 -6.45
CA TYR A 123 5.45 -3.73 -5.55
C TYR A 123 4.75 -2.57 -6.29
N LYS A 124 3.84 -1.89 -5.56
CA LYS A 124 3.08 -0.71 -6.01
C LYS A 124 2.30 -0.93 -7.32
N LYS A 125 2.25 0.07 -8.21
CA LYS A 125 1.33 0.19 -9.34
C LYS A 125 1.71 -0.75 -10.49
N ILE A 126 0.70 -1.42 -11.03
CA ILE A 126 0.72 -2.26 -12.23
C ILE A 126 -0.02 -1.50 -13.33
N LYS A 127 0.54 -1.46 -14.54
CA LYS A 127 -0.14 -0.90 -15.71
C LYS A 127 -0.24 -1.95 -16.81
N SER A 128 -1.45 -2.18 -17.28
CA SER A 128 -1.73 -3.10 -18.38
C SER A 128 -1.84 -2.34 -19.69
N TYR A 129 -1.41 -2.97 -20.77
CA TYR A 129 -1.43 -2.43 -22.11
C TYR A 129 -1.93 -3.48 -23.09
N SER A 130 -2.70 -3.05 -24.08
CA SER A 130 -3.02 -3.87 -25.24
C SER A 130 -1.79 -4.09 -26.14
N ALA A 131 -1.89 -5.02 -27.09
CA ALA A 131 -0.83 -5.31 -28.06
C ALA A 131 -0.39 -4.10 -28.89
N ASP A 132 -1.26 -3.11 -29.11
CA ASP A 132 -0.94 -1.84 -29.77
C ASP A 132 -0.37 -0.77 -28.80
N SER A 133 0.08 -1.19 -27.61
CA SER A 133 0.69 -0.35 -26.57
C SER A 133 -0.21 0.75 -26.01
N LYS A 134 -1.53 0.62 -26.12
CA LYS A 134 -2.46 1.52 -25.44
C LYS A 134 -2.68 1.03 -24.01
N ALA A 135 -2.62 1.96 -23.07
CA ALA A 135 -2.86 1.62 -21.67
C ALA A 135 -4.34 1.23 -21.49
N ALA A 136 -4.57 0.12 -20.81
CA ALA A 136 -5.87 -0.54 -20.74
C ALA A 136 -6.44 -0.57 -19.30
N SER A 137 -5.60 -0.78 -18.30
CA SER A 137 -6.02 -0.78 -16.89
C SER A 137 -4.86 -0.51 -15.94
N VAL A 138 -5.21 -0.19 -14.69
CA VAL A 138 -4.28 -0.06 -13.57
C VAL A 138 -4.71 -1.00 -12.47
N ASP A 139 -3.73 -1.63 -11.83
CA ASP A 139 -3.87 -2.40 -10.59
C ASP A 139 -2.70 -2.06 -9.65
N TRP A 140 -2.67 -2.64 -8.46
CA TRP A 140 -1.57 -2.50 -7.51
C TRP A 140 -1.26 -3.83 -6.85
N PHE A 141 -0.01 -3.99 -6.43
CA PHE A 141 0.38 -5.08 -5.54
C PHE A 141 0.03 -4.74 -4.09
N TYR A 142 -0.58 -5.71 -3.41
CA TYR A 142 -0.67 -5.81 -1.96
C TYR A 142 -0.03 -7.12 -1.53
N LEU A 143 1.01 -7.06 -0.70
CA LEU A 143 1.85 -8.19 -0.30
C LEU A 143 2.39 -9.00 -1.49
N CYS A 144 2.86 -8.30 -2.53
CA CYS A 144 3.37 -8.88 -3.79
C CYS A 144 2.30 -9.57 -4.67
N THR A 145 1.02 -9.51 -4.30
CA THR A 145 -0.09 -10.08 -5.07
C THR A 145 -0.98 -8.96 -5.63
N PRO A 146 -1.36 -8.97 -6.92
CA PRO A 146 -2.27 -7.97 -7.49
C PRO A 146 -3.61 -7.90 -6.72
N ILE A 147 -4.15 -6.69 -6.52
CA ILE A 147 -5.42 -6.52 -5.83
C ILE A 147 -6.58 -7.17 -6.59
N SER A 148 -6.55 -7.17 -7.92
CA SER A 148 -7.54 -7.91 -8.72
C SER A 148 -7.57 -9.41 -8.40
N GLU A 149 -6.43 -10.01 -8.10
CA GLU A 149 -6.33 -11.41 -7.70
C GLU A 149 -6.82 -11.63 -6.27
N TRP A 150 -6.50 -10.72 -5.34
CA TRP A 150 -7.07 -10.76 -3.99
C TRP A 150 -8.60 -10.75 -4.03
N LYS A 151 -9.20 -9.88 -4.85
CA LYS A 151 -10.66 -9.82 -5.05
C LYS A 151 -11.20 -11.09 -5.69
N ALA A 152 -10.53 -11.62 -6.71
CA ALA A 152 -10.97 -12.84 -7.39
C ALA A 152 -10.96 -14.08 -6.47
N ASN A 153 -10.07 -14.11 -5.48
CA ASN A 153 -9.98 -15.18 -4.49
C ASN A 153 -10.81 -14.91 -3.21
N ALA A 154 -11.37 -13.71 -3.07
CA ALA A 154 -12.16 -13.35 -1.89
C ALA A 154 -13.46 -14.16 -1.84
N ARG A 155 -13.85 -14.55 -0.63
CA ARG A 155 -15.08 -15.30 -0.37
C ARG A 155 -16.09 -14.42 0.36
N SER A 156 -17.38 -14.67 0.12
CA SER A 156 -18.44 -14.19 1.01
C SER A 156 -18.72 -15.29 2.02
N ILE A 157 -18.46 -15.03 3.30
CA ILE A 157 -18.67 -15.96 4.41
C ILE A 157 -19.78 -15.41 5.31
N PRO A 158 -20.81 -16.21 5.66
CA PRO A 158 -21.86 -15.75 6.55
C PRO A 158 -21.30 -15.27 7.89
N TYR A 159 -21.82 -14.16 8.43
CA TYR A 159 -21.37 -13.59 9.71
C TYR A 159 -21.27 -14.64 10.83
N LYS A 160 -22.32 -15.46 10.97
CA LYS A 160 -22.41 -16.50 11.99
C LYS A 160 -21.22 -17.48 11.95
N GLU A 161 -20.76 -17.81 10.75
CA GLU A 161 -19.64 -18.73 10.55
C GLU A 161 -18.32 -18.11 11.01
N LEU A 162 -18.11 -16.81 10.77
CA LEU A 162 -16.96 -16.07 11.27
C LEU A 162 -16.97 -15.96 12.80
N THR A 163 -18.15 -15.93 13.43
CA THR A 163 -18.25 -15.81 14.88
C THR A 163 -18.21 -17.13 15.63
N GLU A 164 -18.81 -18.20 15.08
CA GLU A 164 -18.90 -19.51 15.76
C GLU A 164 -17.69 -20.40 15.45
N ASN A 165 -17.12 -20.27 14.24
CA ASN A 165 -15.97 -21.05 13.78
C ASN A 165 -14.81 -20.13 13.29
N PRO A 166 -14.33 -19.18 14.11
CA PRO A 166 -13.40 -18.14 13.65
C PRO A 166 -12.09 -18.72 13.09
N TYR A 167 -11.58 -19.81 13.63
CA TYR A 167 -10.29 -20.37 13.21
C TYR A 167 -10.29 -21.01 11.81
N ASP A 168 -11.47 -21.39 11.28
CA ASP A 168 -11.58 -22.07 9.99
C ASP A 168 -11.37 -21.11 8.81
N HIS A 169 -11.48 -19.80 9.08
CA HIS A 169 -11.49 -18.76 8.05
C HIS A 169 -10.29 -17.82 8.13
N VAL A 170 -9.42 -17.95 9.14
CA VAL A 170 -8.22 -17.11 9.30
C VAL A 170 -7.35 -17.18 8.04
N ASP A 171 -6.70 -16.07 7.71
CA ASP A 171 -5.83 -15.88 6.55
C ASP A 171 -6.53 -15.94 5.18
N HIS A 172 -7.84 -16.19 5.12
CA HIS A 172 -8.59 -16.09 3.88
C HIS A 172 -8.98 -14.64 3.56
N PRO A 173 -8.91 -14.23 2.28
CA PRO A 173 -9.53 -12.98 1.84
C PRO A 173 -11.04 -13.12 1.84
N ILE A 174 -11.71 -12.14 2.42
CA ILE A 174 -13.17 -12.11 2.56
C ILE A 174 -13.69 -10.75 2.05
N GLU A 175 -14.81 -10.81 1.33
CA GLU A 175 -15.59 -9.66 0.87
C GLU A 175 -16.73 -9.38 1.85
N VAL A 176 -16.91 -8.11 2.22
CA VAL A 176 -18.04 -7.61 3.01
C VAL A 176 -18.60 -6.38 2.32
N GLU A 177 -19.92 -6.31 2.21
CA GLU A 177 -20.66 -5.12 1.78
C GLU A 177 -21.43 -4.55 2.98
N GLY A 178 -21.42 -3.24 3.15
CA GLY A 178 -22.14 -2.59 4.25
C GLY A 178 -21.93 -1.10 4.33
N GLU A 179 -22.43 -0.49 5.40
CA GLU A 179 -22.30 0.94 5.68
C GLU A 179 -21.28 1.19 6.80
N VAL A 180 -20.39 2.15 6.58
CA VAL A 180 -19.42 2.60 7.59
C VAL A 180 -20.17 3.29 8.73
N GLN A 181 -20.18 2.66 9.90
CA GLN A 181 -20.84 3.18 11.10
C GLN A 181 -19.91 4.11 11.88
N GLU A 182 -18.67 3.68 12.10
CA GLU A 182 -17.70 4.43 12.89
C GLU A 182 -16.28 4.27 12.33
N ILE A 183 -15.47 5.31 12.54
CA ILE A 183 -14.06 5.31 12.14
C ILE A 183 -13.22 5.79 13.31
N TYR A 184 -12.25 4.96 13.67
CA TYR A 184 -11.27 5.27 14.71
C TYR A 184 -9.87 5.28 14.13
N GLU A 185 -8.98 5.94 14.84
CA GLU A 185 -7.56 6.02 14.52
C GLU A 185 -6.76 5.58 15.72
N SER A 186 -5.79 4.71 15.54
CA SER A 186 -4.64 4.62 16.43
C SER A 186 -3.49 5.45 15.84
N THR A 187 -2.33 5.44 16.48
CA THR A 187 -1.12 6.03 15.90
C THR A 187 -0.75 5.36 14.56
N LYS A 188 -1.02 4.07 14.40
CA LYS A 188 -0.60 3.27 13.24
C LYS A 188 -1.71 2.99 12.23
N TYR A 189 -2.90 2.65 12.71
CA TYR A 189 -3.99 2.13 11.88
C TYR A 189 -5.21 3.04 11.96
N ALA A 190 -6.01 3.03 10.91
CA ALA A 190 -7.42 3.36 10.97
C ALA A 190 -8.22 2.07 11.18
N TYR A 191 -9.29 2.16 11.96
CA TYR A 191 -10.25 1.08 12.18
C TYR A 191 -11.61 1.53 11.66
N PHE A 192 -12.26 0.71 10.85
CA PHE A 192 -13.56 0.96 10.26
C PHE A 192 -14.54 -0.08 10.79
N LYS A 193 -15.55 0.38 11.53
CA LYS A 193 -16.68 -0.45 11.93
C LYS A 193 -17.73 -0.37 10.83
N ILE A 194 -18.02 -1.49 10.20
CA ILE A 194 -18.96 -1.60 9.08
C ILE A 194 -20.12 -2.48 9.53
N LYS A 195 -21.36 -2.09 9.24
CA LYS A 195 -22.54 -2.96 9.43
C LYS A 195 -23.06 -3.40 8.08
N ASP A 196 -23.26 -4.70 7.88
CA ASP A 196 -23.93 -5.23 6.69
C ASP A 196 -25.43 -4.89 6.69
N ASP A 197 -26.14 -5.25 5.61
CA ASP A 197 -27.59 -5.02 5.49
C ASP A 197 -28.44 -5.79 6.52
N ALA A 198 -27.89 -6.84 7.15
CA ALA A 198 -28.53 -7.57 8.24
C ALA A 198 -28.21 -6.96 9.63
N GLY A 199 -27.41 -5.90 9.67
CA GLY A 199 -27.00 -5.21 10.89
C GLY A 199 -25.81 -5.87 11.61
N ASN A 200 -25.15 -6.86 11.00
CA ASN A 200 -24.01 -7.53 11.60
C ASN A 200 -22.75 -6.64 11.52
N PRO A 201 -22.03 -6.44 12.64
CA PRO A 201 -20.86 -5.58 12.69
C PRO A 201 -19.55 -6.29 12.31
N TYR A 202 -18.72 -5.64 11.50
CA TYR A 202 -17.39 -6.08 11.09
C TYR A 202 -16.36 -5.00 11.40
N LEU A 203 -15.13 -5.39 11.71
CA LEU A 203 -14.06 -4.45 12.02
C LEU A 203 -12.89 -4.59 11.03
N PHE A 204 -12.62 -3.55 10.26
CA PHE A 204 -11.51 -3.52 9.32
C PHE A 204 -10.41 -2.59 9.81
N ARG A 205 -9.16 -3.04 9.81
CA ARG A 205 -8.00 -2.18 10.10
C ARG A 205 -7.16 -1.93 8.86
N ALA A 206 -6.66 -0.71 8.69
CA ALA A 206 -5.85 -0.32 7.54
C ALA A 206 -4.74 0.67 7.92
N VAL A 207 -3.59 0.58 7.25
CA VAL A 207 -2.58 1.65 7.29
C VAL A 207 -3.00 2.73 6.27
N THR A 208 -3.36 3.93 6.74
CA THR A 208 -3.90 5.01 5.88
C THR A 208 -3.03 6.27 5.83
N LEU A 209 -1.85 6.23 6.46
CA LEU A 209 -0.89 7.33 6.54
C LEU A 209 -0.01 7.39 5.30
N LYS A 210 1.23 6.94 5.42
CA LYS A 210 2.20 6.86 4.33
C LYS A 210 2.01 5.56 3.60
N THR A 211 2.21 5.60 2.29
CA THR A 211 2.18 4.37 1.49
C THR A 211 3.36 3.49 1.92
N ASP A 212 3.05 2.26 2.33
CA ASP A 212 4.05 1.20 2.45
C ASP A 212 4.41 0.68 1.06
N LYS A 213 5.67 0.29 0.88
CA LYS A 213 6.14 -0.18 -0.41
C LYS A 213 5.38 -1.44 -0.87
N PHE A 214 5.08 -2.36 0.03
CA PHE A 214 4.56 -3.69 -0.28
C PHE A 214 3.12 -3.91 0.19
N ALA A 215 2.65 -3.19 1.20
CA ALA A 215 1.41 -3.49 1.90
C ALA A 215 0.52 -2.24 2.08
N THR A 216 0.47 -1.35 1.08
CA THR A 216 -0.49 -0.23 1.13
C THR A 216 -1.88 -0.73 0.72
N PRO A 217 -2.89 -0.67 1.60
CA PRO A 217 -4.25 -1.01 1.21
C PRO A 217 -4.81 0.00 0.22
N CYS A 218 -5.56 -0.48 -0.77
CA CYS A 218 -6.25 0.35 -1.76
C CYS A 218 -7.65 0.71 -1.28
N ILE A 219 -7.71 1.62 -0.33
CA ILE A 219 -8.97 2.08 0.28
C ILE A 219 -9.05 3.61 0.22
N PRO A 220 -10.18 4.20 -0.20
CA PRO A 220 -10.37 5.64 -0.11
C PRO A 220 -10.43 6.13 1.34
N ASN A 221 -10.29 7.43 1.52
CA ASN A 221 -10.59 8.08 2.80
C ASN A 221 -12.11 8.02 3.07
N LEU A 222 -12.52 7.06 3.88
CA LEU A 222 -13.91 6.82 4.25
C LEU A 222 -14.48 7.90 5.18
N SER A 223 -15.80 8.08 5.11
CA SER A 223 -16.63 8.83 6.04
C SER A 223 -17.72 7.93 6.62
N VAL A 224 -18.22 8.27 7.80
CA VAL A 224 -19.42 7.62 8.36
C VAL A 224 -20.59 7.82 7.40
N GLY A 225 -21.34 6.75 7.14
CA GLY A 225 -22.43 6.68 6.17
C GLY A 225 -22.00 6.29 4.75
N ASP A 226 -20.70 6.17 4.45
CA ASP A 226 -20.26 5.64 3.15
C ASP A 226 -20.70 4.16 3.06
N ARG A 227 -21.42 3.80 1.99
CA ARG A 227 -21.72 2.41 1.64
C ARG A 227 -20.58 1.83 0.81
N ILE A 228 -20.03 0.71 1.25
CA ILE A 228 -18.73 0.19 0.77
C ILE A 228 -18.77 -1.32 0.56
N LYS A 229 -18.12 -1.74 -0.52
CA LYS A 229 -17.63 -3.10 -0.72
C LYS A 229 -16.16 -3.17 -0.34
N ILE A 230 -15.84 -3.90 0.72
CA ILE A 230 -14.50 -3.96 1.31
C ILE A 230 -13.97 -5.39 1.32
N TYR A 231 -12.66 -5.52 1.10
CA TYR A 231 -11.94 -6.79 1.06
C TYR A 231 -10.83 -6.77 2.10
N GLY A 232 -10.72 -7.84 2.88
CA GLY A 232 -9.67 -7.98 3.88
C GLY A 232 -9.33 -9.42 4.19
N VAL A 233 -8.13 -9.64 4.72
CA VAL A 233 -7.72 -10.93 5.28
C VAL A 233 -8.30 -11.05 6.67
N TYR A 234 -9.05 -12.12 6.93
CA TYR A 234 -9.67 -12.36 8.22
C TYR A 234 -8.61 -12.74 9.28
N ASN A 235 -8.62 -12.04 10.42
CA ASN A 235 -7.67 -12.24 11.51
C ASN A 235 -8.27 -13.06 12.68
N GLY A 236 -9.56 -13.40 12.64
CA GLY A 236 -10.29 -13.93 13.78
C GLY A 236 -11.17 -12.87 14.45
N LEU A 237 -11.49 -13.08 15.71
CA LEU A 237 -12.28 -12.13 16.49
C LEU A 237 -11.37 -11.07 17.12
N SER A 238 -11.86 -9.84 17.18
CA SER A 238 -11.15 -8.71 17.77
C SER A 238 -11.03 -8.84 19.30
N GLU A 239 -9.91 -8.36 19.83
CA GLU A 239 -9.59 -8.35 21.27
C GLU A 239 -9.08 -6.94 21.67
N ILE A 240 -9.81 -5.89 21.26
CA ILE A 240 -9.33 -4.51 21.39
C ILE A 240 -9.27 -4.05 22.85
N SER A 241 -10.23 -4.44 23.69
CA SER A 241 -10.25 -4.04 25.11
C SER A 241 -9.09 -4.63 25.91
N ASP A 242 -8.61 -5.81 25.54
CA ASP A 242 -7.45 -6.46 26.16
C ASP A 242 -6.12 -5.93 25.59
N SER A 243 -6.17 -5.13 24.52
CA SER A 243 -5.01 -4.53 23.89
C SER A 243 -4.63 -3.19 24.53
N SER A 244 -3.35 -2.82 24.49
CA SER A 244 -2.90 -1.47 24.85
C SER A 244 -3.23 -0.42 23.76
N THR A 245 -4.11 -0.75 22.81
CA THR A 245 -4.45 0.10 21.67
C THR A 245 -5.39 1.21 22.10
N ILE A 246 -4.91 2.44 22.03
CA ILE A 246 -5.73 3.63 22.26
C ILE A 246 -6.32 4.07 20.92
N LEU A 247 -7.64 4.27 20.92
CA LEU A 247 -8.41 4.69 19.75
C LEU A 247 -8.82 6.17 19.89
N TYR A 248 -8.70 6.88 18.78
CA TYR A 248 -8.93 8.31 18.64
C TYR A 248 -9.95 8.58 17.55
N HIS A 249 -10.61 9.73 17.58
CA HIS A 249 -11.52 10.12 16.50
C HIS A 249 -10.77 10.46 15.21
N ARG A 250 -11.41 10.19 14.07
CA ARG A 250 -10.94 10.68 12.76
C ARG A 250 -11.68 11.95 12.36
N LEU A 251 -10.93 12.90 11.81
CA LEU A 251 -11.45 13.99 10.98
C LEU A 251 -10.76 13.98 9.61
N LEU A 252 -11.51 14.26 8.55
CA LEU A 252 -10.93 14.59 7.24
C LEU A 252 -10.66 16.09 7.21
N GLY A 253 -9.39 16.49 7.39
CA GLY A 253 -9.01 17.88 7.60
C GLY A 253 -9.42 18.79 6.44
N TYR A 254 -9.36 18.27 5.22
CA TYR A 254 -9.76 18.96 3.99
C TYR A 254 -11.27 19.23 3.87
N LYS A 255 -12.12 18.59 4.70
CA LYS A 255 -13.57 18.88 4.75
C LYS A 255 -13.92 20.09 5.63
N LYS A 256 -12.94 20.71 6.29
CA LYS A 256 -13.12 21.91 7.12
C LYS A 256 -12.20 23.04 6.66
N SER A 257 -12.61 24.28 6.93
CA SER A 257 -11.71 25.42 6.77
C SER A 257 -10.58 25.33 7.80
N PHE A 258 -9.34 25.54 7.35
CA PHE A 258 -8.17 25.50 8.23
C PHE A 258 -8.26 26.53 9.35
N ASP A 259 -8.81 27.72 9.08
CA ASP A 259 -8.96 28.77 10.10
C ASP A 259 -9.85 28.35 11.27
N SER A 260 -10.82 27.47 11.02
CA SER A 260 -11.69 26.92 12.08
C SER A 260 -11.05 25.78 12.86
N PHE A 261 -9.97 25.19 12.33
CA PHE A 261 -9.34 23.99 12.85
C PHE A 261 -7.99 24.27 13.53
N LYS A 262 -7.26 25.31 13.12
CA LYS A 262 -5.89 25.59 13.58
C LYS A 262 -5.75 25.68 15.10
N ASP A 263 -6.75 26.24 15.77
CA ASP A 263 -6.76 26.41 17.23
C ASP A 263 -7.05 25.10 17.98
N TRP A 264 -7.43 24.03 17.27
CA TRP A 264 -7.66 22.70 17.83
C TRP A 264 -6.43 21.82 17.74
N ILE A 265 -5.41 22.20 16.96
CA ILE A 265 -4.21 21.40 16.77
C ILE A 265 -3.42 21.34 18.08
N ILE A 266 -3.03 20.13 18.47
CA ILE A 266 -2.22 19.88 19.68
C ILE A 266 -0.94 19.12 19.31
N SER A 267 -0.01 18.97 20.27
CA SER A 267 1.13 18.08 20.11
C SER A 267 0.73 16.62 20.36
N GLU A 268 1.51 15.67 19.81
CA GLU A 268 1.36 14.23 20.11
C GLU A 268 1.50 13.95 21.62
N ASP A 269 2.37 14.68 22.32
CA ASP A 269 2.54 14.50 23.78
C ASP A 269 1.35 15.02 24.57
N ALA A 270 0.75 16.14 24.15
CA ALA A 270 -0.52 16.59 24.73
C ALA A 270 -1.62 15.56 24.49
N MET A 271 -1.70 15.01 23.27
CA MET A 271 -2.68 13.96 22.92
C MET A 271 -2.55 12.73 23.82
N LYS A 272 -1.32 12.27 24.12
CA LYS A 272 -1.07 11.17 25.07
C LYS A 272 -1.57 11.49 26.48
N GLN A 273 -1.43 12.73 26.95
CA GLN A 273 -1.95 13.12 28.28
C GLN A 273 -3.47 13.09 28.34
N TYR A 274 -4.15 13.32 27.21
CA TYR A 274 -5.59 13.18 27.12
C TYR A 274 -6.06 11.74 26.92
N SER A 275 -5.18 10.75 26.79
CA SER A 275 -5.57 9.36 26.48
C SER A 275 -6.58 8.77 27.47
N ASP A 276 -6.50 9.12 28.76
CA ASP A 276 -7.45 8.71 29.80
C ASP A 276 -8.86 9.31 29.64
N LEU A 277 -8.98 10.44 28.92
CA LEU A 277 -10.23 11.15 28.64
C LEU A 277 -10.87 10.77 27.30
N VAL A 278 -10.17 9.97 26.49
CA VAL A 278 -10.38 9.88 25.04
C VAL A 278 -10.65 8.45 24.58
N SER A 279 -10.58 7.47 25.47
CA SER A 279 -10.93 6.10 25.11
C SER A 279 -12.37 6.06 24.60
N VAL A 280 -12.50 5.68 23.33
CA VAL A 280 -13.78 5.42 22.69
C VAL A 280 -14.50 4.39 23.54
N THR A 281 -15.56 4.82 24.21
CA THR A 281 -16.49 3.98 24.98
C THR A 281 -17.52 3.41 24.01
N ASP A 282 -17.08 2.75 22.94
CA ASP A 282 -18.01 2.02 22.06
C ASP A 282 -18.53 0.80 22.86
N VAL A 283 -19.66 1.01 23.53
CA VAL A 283 -20.30 0.04 24.43
C VAL A 283 -20.87 -1.16 23.66
N GLU A 284 -21.03 -1.06 22.32
CA GLU A 284 -21.41 -2.19 21.44
C GLU A 284 -20.21 -3.05 21.03
N ALA A 285 -19.15 -3.03 21.85
CA ALA A 285 -18.02 -3.95 21.87
C ALA A 285 -17.28 -4.06 20.54
N LEU A 286 -16.22 -3.26 20.38
CA LEU A 286 -15.13 -3.53 19.43
C LEU A 286 -14.42 -4.87 19.70
N ASP A 287 -14.87 -5.66 20.67
CA ASP A 287 -14.40 -6.99 21.00
C ASP A 287 -15.32 -8.05 20.45
N SER A 288 -14.73 -9.21 20.17
CA SER A 288 -15.44 -10.36 19.64
C SER A 288 -16.13 -10.10 18.29
N LEU A 289 -15.70 -9.06 17.56
CA LEU A 289 -16.15 -8.78 16.19
C LEU A 289 -15.22 -9.46 15.19
N PRO A 290 -15.72 -9.95 14.05
CA PRO A 290 -14.85 -10.36 12.96
C PRO A 290 -13.89 -9.23 12.56
N GLU A 291 -12.59 -9.41 12.78
CA GLU A 291 -11.54 -8.44 12.48
C GLU A 291 -10.82 -8.79 11.17
N PHE A 292 -10.54 -7.78 10.34
CA PHE A 292 -9.87 -7.95 9.06
C PHE A 292 -8.71 -6.98 8.89
N THR A 293 -7.61 -7.49 8.34
CA THR A 293 -6.58 -6.63 7.76
C THR A 293 -7.02 -6.23 6.35
N THR A 294 -7.28 -4.94 6.15
CA THR A 294 -7.83 -4.41 4.88
C THR A 294 -6.83 -4.57 3.74
N ILE A 295 -7.33 -5.03 2.58
CA ILE A 295 -6.61 -5.09 1.31
C ILE A 295 -7.05 -3.92 0.42
N CYS A 296 -8.37 -3.78 0.20
CA CYS A 296 -8.94 -2.73 -0.64
C CYS A 296 -10.42 -2.48 -0.32
N GLY A 297 -10.97 -1.37 -0.80
CA GLY A 297 -12.41 -1.10 -0.70
C GLY A 297 -12.89 -0.08 -1.72
N GLU A 298 -14.16 -0.19 -2.11
CA GLU A 298 -14.83 0.61 -3.14
C GLU A 298 -16.18 1.09 -2.62
N ILE A 299 -16.44 2.39 -2.76
CA ILE A 299 -17.72 2.98 -2.33
C ILE A 299 -18.71 2.79 -3.48
N GLU A 300 -19.91 2.28 -3.18
CA GLU A 300 -20.85 1.77 -4.19
C GLU A 300 -21.45 2.85 -5.09
N ASP A 301 -21.52 4.11 -4.62
CA ASP A 301 -22.08 5.25 -5.36
C ASP A 301 -21.24 6.54 -5.15
N ASP A 302 -19.92 6.44 -5.32
CA ASP A 302 -19.07 7.63 -5.18
C ASP A 302 -19.02 8.43 -6.48
N ASP A 303 -19.75 9.56 -6.52
CA ASP A 303 -19.71 10.55 -7.59
C ASP A 303 -18.29 11.12 -7.84
N THR A 304 -17.36 10.91 -6.90
CA THR A 304 -15.96 11.28 -7.00
C THR A 304 -15.03 10.11 -7.31
N THR A 305 -15.58 8.94 -7.70
CA THR A 305 -14.80 7.76 -8.07
C THR A 305 -13.70 8.14 -9.05
N ALA A 306 -12.47 8.13 -8.55
CA ALA A 306 -11.31 8.45 -9.35
C ALA A 306 -11.05 7.29 -10.32
N ASP A 307 -10.98 7.60 -11.61
CA ASP A 307 -10.45 6.65 -12.57
C ASP A 307 -8.92 6.65 -12.47
N PRO A 308 -8.28 5.56 -12.02
CA PRO A 308 -6.83 5.53 -11.88
C PRO A 308 -6.07 5.60 -13.21
N MET A 309 -6.76 5.40 -14.34
CA MET A 309 -6.25 5.67 -15.68
C MET A 309 -6.28 7.15 -16.05
N HIS A 310 -7.21 7.92 -15.46
CA HIS A 310 -7.56 9.28 -15.86
C HIS A 310 -7.68 10.24 -14.66
N LEU A 311 -6.67 10.21 -13.79
CA LEU A 311 -6.58 11.08 -12.60
C LEU A 311 -6.62 12.57 -12.98
N THR A 312 -7.51 13.33 -12.33
CA THR A 312 -7.79 14.73 -12.66
C THR A 312 -6.87 15.73 -11.97
N LYS A 313 -6.22 15.30 -10.87
CA LYS A 313 -5.51 16.15 -9.89
C LYS A 313 -6.42 17.15 -9.18
N ASP A 314 -7.73 16.95 -9.21
CA ASP A 314 -8.64 17.71 -8.35
C ASP A 314 -8.28 17.47 -6.87
N TYR A 315 -8.33 18.52 -6.06
CA TYR A 315 -7.92 18.43 -4.66
C TYR A 315 -8.82 17.49 -3.85
N ARG A 316 -10.13 17.44 -4.13
CA ARG A 316 -11.04 16.50 -3.46
C ARG A 316 -10.73 15.07 -3.87
N GLU A 317 -10.43 14.83 -5.14
CA GLU A 317 -10.01 13.51 -5.64
C GLU A 317 -8.72 13.03 -4.97
N ILE A 318 -7.69 13.89 -4.87
CA ILE A 318 -6.43 13.60 -4.16
C ILE A 318 -6.71 13.26 -2.69
N CYS A 319 -7.58 14.04 -2.05
CA CYS A 319 -7.95 13.85 -0.66
C CYS A 319 -8.79 12.59 -0.41
N LYS A 320 -9.59 12.14 -1.39
CA LYS A 320 -10.41 10.92 -1.28
C LYS A 320 -9.61 9.67 -1.65
N TYR A 321 -8.76 9.73 -2.68
CA TYR A 321 -7.99 8.60 -3.22
C TYR A 321 -6.47 8.82 -3.19
N PRO A 322 -5.86 9.04 -2.01
CA PRO A 322 -4.46 9.43 -1.92
C PRO A 322 -3.47 8.37 -2.46
N LEU A 323 -3.84 7.07 -2.45
CA LEU A 323 -3.01 6.00 -3.01
C LEU A 323 -2.85 6.13 -4.54
N TYR A 324 -3.88 6.56 -5.26
CA TYR A 324 -3.80 6.62 -6.73
C TYR A 324 -2.73 7.61 -7.19
N TYR A 325 -2.51 8.63 -6.37
CA TYR A 325 -1.50 9.65 -6.53
C TYR A 325 -0.12 9.28 -5.97
N ALA A 326 0.04 8.17 -5.24
CA ALA A 326 1.32 7.77 -4.67
C ALA A 326 2.44 7.79 -5.72
N ASP A 327 3.60 8.35 -5.33
CA ASP A 327 4.78 8.61 -6.17
C ASP A 327 4.58 9.60 -7.33
N SER A 328 3.39 10.17 -7.51
CA SER A 328 3.17 11.20 -8.52
C SER A 328 3.87 12.48 -8.09
N LYS A 329 4.66 13.04 -9.00
CA LYS A 329 5.36 14.31 -8.78
C LYS A 329 4.38 15.47 -8.70
N VAL A 330 4.63 16.37 -7.77
CA VAL A 330 3.81 17.57 -7.55
C VAL A 330 4.70 18.75 -7.16
N SER A 331 4.24 19.95 -7.53
CA SER A 331 4.81 21.22 -7.08
C SER A 331 3.67 22.10 -6.60
N VAL A 332 3.77 22.62 -5.38
CA VAL A 332 2.76 23.49 -4.77
C VAL A 332 3.44 24.74 -4.24
N THR A 333 2.81 25.90 -4.48
CA THR A 333 3.23 27.18 -3.91
C THR A 333 2.16 27.63 -2.93
N GLY A 334 2.59 28.06 -1.75
CA GLY A 334 1.64 28.42 -0.69
C GLY A 334 2.31 29.04 0.52
N LYS A 335 1.49 29.39 1.52
CA LYS A 335 1.95 29.87 2.82
C LYS A 335 2.00 28.70 3.80
N VAL A 336 3.09 28.56 4.55
CA VAL A 336 3.15 27.58 5.65
C VAL A 336 2.34 28.11 6.83
N VAL A 337 1.35 27.32 7.25
CA VAL A 337 0.36 27.70 8.27
C VAL A 337 0.45 26.86 9.54
N TYR A 338 1.25 25.79 9.52
CA TYR A 338 1.58 24.96 10.67
C TYR A 338 2.95 24.32 10.47
N GLU A 339 3.67 24.13 11.57
CA GLU A 339 4.99 23.52 11.59
C GLU A 339 5.17 22.72 12.87
N ASN A 340 5.68 21.50 12.74
CA ASN A 340 6.06 20.64 13.85
C ASN A 340 7.39 19.96 13.55
N ALA A 341 8.40 20.35 14.31
CA ALA A 341 9.76 19.85 14.22
C ALA A 341 10.00 18.83 15.34
N ASP A 342 10.15 17.56 14.97
CA ASP A 342 10.43 16.48 15.91
C ASP A 342 11.93 16.15 15.87
N ALA A 343 12.65 16.67 16.86
CA ALA A 343 14.09 16.49 17.02
C ALA A 343 14.50 15.02 17.21
N GLU A 344 13.65 14.19 17.81
CA GLU A 344 13.98 12.78 18.09
C GLU A 344 13.95 11.95 16.81
N SER A 345 12.91 12.13 15.98
CA SER A 345 12.77 11.38 14.72
C SER A 345 13.47 12.05 13.52
N ASN A 346 14.07 13.22 13.75
CA ASN A 346 14.67 14.09 12.75
C ASN A 346 13.72 14.40 11.57
N ASN A 347 12.42 14.58 11.89
CA ASN A 347 11.37 14.82 10.91
C ASN A 347 10.75 16.20 11.10
N LEU A 348 10.44 16.85 9.98
CA LEU A 348 9.64 18.07 9.92
C LEU A 348 8.32 17.75 9.24
N VAL A 349 7.23 18.13 9.90
CA VAL A 349 5.88 18.13 9.34
C VAL A 349 5.40 19.58 9.25
N MET A 350 4.90 19.98 8.08
CA MET A 350 4.26 21.28 7.89
C MET A 350 2.86 21.11 7.29
N LEU A 351 2.02 22.13 7.45
CA LEU A 351 0.85 22.32 6.60
C LEU A 351 1.05 23.57 5.73
N LEU A 352 0.85 23.41 4.44
CA LEU A 352 0.93 24.45 3.43
C LEU A 352 -0.48 24.79 2.95
N SER A 353 -0.86 26.06 3.02
CA SER A 353 -2.07 26.58 2.37
C SER A 353 -1.71 27.07 0.97
N GLU A 354 -2.21 26.38 -0.04
CA GLU A 354 -1.99 26.65 -1.46
C GLU A 354 -2.50 28.04 -1.85
N GLU A 355 -1.68 28.76 -2.62
CA GLU A 355 -2.03 30.09 -3.11
C GLU A 355 -3.21 30.05 -4.08
N GLY A 356 -4.16 30.97 -3.91
CA GLY A 356 -5.32 31.12 -4.79
C GLY A 356 -6.49 30.19 -4.47
N THR A 357 -6.24 28.99 -3.94
CA THR A 357 -7.28 28.00 -3.58
C THR A 357 -7.51 27.88 -2.08
N GLY A 358 -6.46 28.08 -1.28
CA GLY A 358 -6.47 27.83 0.16
C GLY A 358 -6.44 26.34 0.54
N HIS A 359 -6.29 25.42 -0.43
CA HIS A 359 -6.19 24.00 -0.18
C HIS A 359 -5.01 23.66 0.75
N ILE A 360 -5.18 22.70 1.66
CA ILE A 360 -4.16 22.35 2.64
C ILE A 360 -3.43 21.06 2.26
N TYR A 361 -2.12 21.13 2.12
CA TYR A 361 -1.26 19.96 1.93
C TYR A 361 -0.37 19.77 3.15
N SER A 362 -0.21 18.52 3.60
CA SER A 362 0.84 18.21 4.56
C SER A 362 2.16 17.97 3.83
N LEU A 363 3.24 18.54 4.36
CA LEU A 363 4.58 18.36 3.86
C LEU A 363 5.38 17.54 4.88
N SER A 364 5.99 16.45 4.43
CA SER A 364 6.89 15.61 5.24
C SER A 364 8.31 15.67 4.70
N MET A 365 9.29 15.99 5.55
CA MET A 365 10.71 15.91 5.17
C MET A 365 11.62 15.63 6.36
N LYS A 366 12.88 15.30 6.06
CA LYS A 366 13.93 15.22 7.09
C LYS A 366 14.41 16.63 7.44
N MET A 367 14.61 16.87 8.73
CA MET A 367 15.27 18.11 9.18
C MET A 367 16.74 18.03 8.80
N LYS A 368 17.14 18.84 7.83
CA LYS A 368 18.55 19.10 7.51
C LYS A 368 18.69 20.61 7.38
N ASP A 369 19.54 21.20 8.21
CA ASP A 369 19.76 22.66 8.26
C ASP A 369 18.47 23.45 8.51
N TYR A 370 17.64 22.97 9.45
CA TYR A 370 16.30 23.50 9.70
C TYR A 370 16.30 24.97 10.12
N VAL A 371 15.56 25.77 9.36
CA VAL A 371 15.06 27.10 9.75
C VAL A 371 13.54 27.05 9.68
N SER A 372 12.85 27.72 10.61
CA SER A 372 11.39 27.74 10.60
C SER A 372 10.86 28.35 9.30
N TYR A 373 9.89 27.67 8.70
CA TYR A 373 9.14 28.12 7.52
C TYR A 373 7.78 28.71 7.89
N LEU A 374 7.38 28.68 9.16
CA LEU A 374 6.09 29.18 9.61
C LEU A 374 5.86 30.62 9.11
N ASP A 375 4.66 30.86 8.59
CA ASP A 375 4.21 32.10 7.97
C ASP A 375 4.93 32.52 6.68
N LYS A 376 5.94 31.78 6.20
CA LYS A 376 6.61 32.07 4.93
C LYS A 376 5.82 31.51 3.76
N LYS A 377 5.94 32.21 2.63
CA LYS A 377 5.54 31.69 1.33
C LYS A 377 6.68 30.84 0.79
N ILE A 378 6.37 29.62 0.37
CA ILE A 378 7.35 28.71 -0.22
C ILE A 378 6.78 28.07 -1.48
N THR A 379 7.67 27.60 -2.35
CA THR A 379 7.35 26.63 -3.40
C THR A 379 8.04 25.32 -3.08
N CYS A 380 7.26 24.28 -2.80
CA CYS A 380 7.79 22.93 -2.56
C CYS A 380 7.54 22.03 -3.79
N SER A 381 8.52 21.21 -4.14
CA SER A 381 8.34 20.10 -5.07
C SER A 381 8.67 18.77 -4.41
N GLY A 382 7.91 17.74 -4.74
CA GLY A 382 8.04 16.43 -4.12
C GLY A 382 7.13 15.40 -4.76
N THR A 383 6.76 14.39 -3.97
CA THR A 383 5.88 13.30 -4.41
C THR A 383 4.74 13.09 -3.43
N PHE A 384 3.54 12.82 -3.95
CA PHE A 384 2.43 12.41 -3.09
C PHE A 384 2.73 11.07 -2.44
N ASN A 385 2.41 10.97 -1.15
CA ASN A 385 2.66 9.79 -0.34
C ASN A 385 1.59 9.64 0.75
N GLY A 386 0.39 9.28 0.31
CA GLY A 386 -0.73 8.99 1.20
C GLY A 386 -1.25 10.23 1.94
N ASN A 387 -1.62 10.05 3.20
CA ASN A 387 -2.02 11.08 4.13
C ASN A 387 -0.95 11.34 5.20
N ASN A 388 -1.11 12.44 5.91
CA ASN A 388 -0.47 12.66 7.21
C ASN A 388 -1.53 12.92 8.28
N LYS A 389 -1.22 12.52 9.53
CA LYS A 389 -2.08 12.75 10.70
C LYS A 389 -1.62 13.99 11.44
N ILE A 390 -2.57 14.86 11.75
CA ILE A 390 -2.36 16.04 12.59
C ILE A 390 -3.21 15.87 13.85
N PRO A 391 -2.60 15.74 15.05
CA PRO A 391 -3.31 15.66 16.31
C PRO A 391 -4.21 16.88 16.54
N TYR A 392 -5.42 16.67 17.06
CA TYR A 392 -6.30 17.75 17.48
C TYR A 392 -7.09 17.42 18.74
N CYS A 393 -7.51 18.44 19.47
CA CYS A 393 -8.51 18.39 20.52
C CYS A 393 -9.64 19.38 20.19
N ASN A 394 -10.86 18.88 20.02
CA ASN A 394 -12.03 19.74 19.85
C ASN A 394 -12.52 20.21 21.24
N PRO A 395 -12.40 21.51 21.57
CA PRO A 395 -12.73 22.00 22.90
C PRO A 395 -14.24 21.94 23.20
N ASN A 396 -15.10 21.88 22.17
CA ASN A 396 -16.55 21.89 22.36
C ASN A 396 -17.10 20.52 22.77
N SER A 397 -16.56 19.45 22.18
CA SER A 397 -16.94 18.06 22.50
C SER A 397 -15.95 17.37 23.42
N LEU A 398 -14.82 18.01 23.74
CA LEU A 398 -13.67 17.42 24.43
C LEU A 398 -13.14 16.14 23.74
N SER A 399 -13.42 15.99 22.45
CA SER A 399 -12.99 14.83 21.66
C SER A 399 -11.59 15.08 21.10
N VAL A 400 -10.70 14.10 21.24
CA VAL A 400 -9.34 14.15 20.70
C VAL A 400 -9.21 13.17 19.54
N GLY A 401 -8.44 13.54 18.53
CA GLY A 401 -8.43 12.83 17.27
C GLY A 401 -7.25 13.17 16.37
N TYR A 402 -7.27 12.57 15.19
CA TYR A 402 -6.38 12.90 14.10
C TYR A 402 -7.15 13.49 12.92
N ALA A 403 -6.66 14.63 12.41
CA ALA A 403 -7.09 15.19 11.15
C ALA A 403 -6.17 14.70 10.03
N LEU A 404 -6.77 14.18 8.94
CA LEU A 404 -6.02 13.70 7.77
C LEU A 404 -5.92 14.78 6.68
N PHE A 405 -4.70 14.96 6.19
CA PHE A 405 -4.40 15.82 5.03
C PHE A 405 -3.57 15.05 4.00
N PRO A 406 -3.74 15.31 2.69
CA PRO A 406 -2.90 14.70 1.67
C PRO A 406 -1.44 15.09 1.87
N ASN A 407 -0.54 14.11 1.79
CA ASN A 407 0.85 14.27 2.16
C ASN A 407 1.77 14.32 0.94
N ILE A 408 2.70 15.26 0.95
CA ILE A 408 3.79 15.40 -0.01
C ILE A 408 5.10 15.12 0.73
N THR A 409 5.82 14.09 0.29
CA THR A 409 7.22 13.91 0.69
C THR A 409 8.06 14.88 -0.11
N VAL A 410 8.67 15.85 0.57
CA VAL A 410 9.34 17.00 -0.07
C VAL A 410 10.75 16.61 -0.51
N ASP A 411 11.06 16.88 -1.78
CA ASP A 411 12.40 16.74 -2.34
C ASP A 411 13.17 18.07 -2.29
N LYS A 412 12.47 19.19 -2.52
CA LYS A 412 13.06 20.53 -2.61
C LYS A 412 12.09 21.61 -2.15
N ILE A 413 12.62 22.62 -1.46
CA ILE A 413 11.94 23.88 -1.15
C ILE A 413 12.67 25.03 -1.86
N GLN A 414 11.91 25.98 -2.37
CA GLN A 414 12.37 27.26 -2.89
C GLN A 414 11.63 28.37 -2.15
N ASP A 415 12.41 29.27 -1.55
CA ASP A 415 11.92 30.42 -0.76
C ASP A 415 11.88 31.69 -1.61
#